data_AF-A0A9W3GPH1-F1
#
_entry.id   AF-A0A9W3GPH1-F1
#
_cell.length_a   1.000
_cell.length_b   1.000
_cell.length_c   1.000
_cell.angle_alpha   90.00
_cell.angle_beta   90.00
_cell.angle_gamma   90.00
#
_symmetry.space_group_name_H-M   'P 1'
#
loop_
_entity.id
_entity.type
_entity.pdbx_description
1 polymer ?
#
loop_
_entity_poly.entity_id
_entity_poly.type
_entity_poly.pdbx_seq_one_letter_code
_entity_poly.pdbx_strand_id
1 'polypeptide(L)'
;MLAVAYVDTINSGAVPCLENAVMTLAERENSEAVKKAVAHYRKQMAQRMTLPTDTLQGLLDVHVACEREAIAVFMRHSFKDDKREFQKKLVVTIQIKKEEFLLQNEEASVKYCQAELQKLSEPLMESFMEGTFFAPGGHKLYLEARDKLEQNYMQLPRKGVKANEVLQSFLQSQAEMEEAILQADKAFTDAEKAVAAERAQKEAAEREQELLKEKLNEQQQKLEVQERSMKENLAQLEEKMDREREDLLRQQEWVLEHKLKMQEELLTEGFEKKFEALTSEINKLKEDIERTRNNYPSMIAQAIDSVRTIYIELQPGSHSVFRLWLKLLRETFRRF
;
A
#
# COMPACT_ATOMS: atom_id res chain seq x y z
N MET A 1 24.85 14.81 17.95
CA MET A 1 24.42 13.43 18.27
C MET A 1 25.60 12.54 18.66
N LEU A 2 26.64 12.44 17.83
CA LEU A 2 27.87 11.71 18.19
C LEU A 2 28.50 12.21 19.50
N ALA A 3 28.65 13.53 19.67
CA ALA A 3 29.17 14.09 20.91
C ALA A 3 28.40 13.66 22.17
N VAL A 4 27.06 13.59 22.10
CA VAL A 4 26.22 13.15 23.21
C VAL A 4 26.43 11.66 23.50
N ALA A 5 26.39 10.80 22.47
CA ALA A 5 26.60 9.36 22.64
C ALA A 5 27.98 9.03 23.23
N TYR A 6 29.02 9.74 22.78
CA TYR A 6 30.38 9.58 23.31
C TYR A 6 30.48 10.07 24.76
N VAL A 7 29.94 11.24 25.07
CA VAL A 7 29.96 11.81 26.44
C VAL A 7 29.18 10.92 27.42
N ASP A 8 28.01 10.43 27.03
CA ASP A 8 27.21 9.53 27.87
C ASP A 8 27.95 8.21 28.16
N THR A 9 28.64 7.65 27.15
CA THR A 9 29.44 6.42 27.31
C THR A 9 30.64 6.63 28.24
N ILE A 10 31.31 7.79 28.14
CA ILE A 10 32.40 8.17 29.04
C ILE A 10 31.87 8.33 30.46
N ASN A 11 30.74 9.02 30.63
CA ASN A 11 30.12 9.26 31.93
C ASN A 11 29.64 7.96 32.59
N SER A 12 29.33 6.91 31.82
CA SER A 12 29.02 5.57 32.35
C SER A 12 30.26 4.73 32.66
N GLY A 13 31.48 5.24 32.46
CA GLY A 13 32.73 4.51 32.68
C GLY A 13 33.08 3.50 31.59
N ALA A 14 32.37 3.51 30.46
CA ALA A 14 32.60 2.62 29.33
C ALA A 14 33.50 3.30 28.27
N VAL A 15 34.16 2.49 27.43
CA VAL A 15 35.02 3.01 26.34
C VAL A 15 34.15 3.35 25.13
N PRO A 16 34.20 4.60 24.61
CA PRO A 16 33.46 4.95 23.40
C PRO A 16 33.95 4.16 22.19
N CYS A 17 33.03 3.44 21.55
CA CYS A 17 33.29 2.67 20.34
C CYS A 17 32.59 3.34 19.15
N LEU A 18 33.36 3.62 18.08
CA LEU A 18 32.83 4.24 16.86
C LEU A 18 31.74 3.37 16.23
N GLU A 19 31.92 2.04 16.23
CA GLU A 19 30.94 1.11 15.68
C GLU A 19 29.61 1.20 16.43
N ASN A 20 29.63 1.19 17.77
CA ASN A 20 28.43 1.34 18.59
C ASN A 20 27.74 2.69 18.33
N ALA A 21 28.52 3.77 18.21
CA ALA A 21 27.97 5.09 17.92
C ALA A 21 27.30 5.15 16.54
N VAL A 22 27.87 4.50 15.53
CA VAL A 22 27.27 4.37 14.19
C VAL A 22 25.99 3.53 14.24
N MET A 23 25.97 2.43 15.00
CA MET A 23 24.76 1.60 15.16
C MET A 23 23.61 2.37 15.81
N THR A 24 23.87 3.08 16.91
CA THR A 24 22.85 3.91 17.58
C THR A 24 22.36 5.04 16.67
N LEU A 25 23.26 5.64 15.88
CA LEU A 25 22.88 6.66 14.91
C LEU A 25 21.99 6.07 13.80
N ALA A 26 22.35 4.90 13.26
CA ALA A 26 21.57 4.20 12.24
C ALA A 26 20.16 3.87 12.74
N GLU A 27 20.02 3.33 13.94
CA GLU A 27 18.70 3.02 14.52
C GLU A 27 17.80 4.27 14.60
N ARG A 28 18.36 5.40 15.07
CA ARG A 28 17.61 6.64 15.22
C ARG A 28 17.25 7.25 13.87
N GLU A 29 18.23 7.40 12.98
CA GLU A 29 18.03 8.03 11.67
C GLU A 29 17.12 7.17 10.78
N ASN A 30 17.25 5.84 10.79
CA ASN A 30 16.36 4.95 10.04
C ASN A 30 14.92 5.02 10.55
N SER A 31 14.72 5.12 11.87
CA SER A 31 13.39 5.33 12.46
C SER A 31 12.76 6.66 11.99
N GLU A 32 13.54 7.74 11.97
CA GLU A 32 13.09 9.04 11.46
C GLU A 32 12.90 9.03 9.93
N ALA A 33 13.70 8.28 9.18
CA ALA A 33 13.55 8.10 7.74
C ALA A 33 12.21 7.43 7.41
N VAL A 34 11.80 6.39 8.16
CA VAL A 34 10.48 5.77 8.02
C VAL A 34 9.38 6.80 8.29
N LYS A 35 9.47 7.57 9.38
CA LYS A 35 8.46 8.60 9.70
C LYS A 35 8.35 9.65 8.60
N LYS A 36 9.47 10.14 8.08
CA LYS A 36 9.52 11.13 7.00
C LYS A 36 8.88 10.58 5.72
N ALA A 37 9.24 9.36 5.32
CA ALA A 37 8.68 8.70 4.14
C ALA A 37 7.16 8.51 4.26
N VAL A 38 6.67 8.02 5.41
CA VAL A 38 5.23 7.84 5.66
C VAL A 38 4.49 9.18 5.69
N ALA A 39 5.08 10.21 6.30
CA ALA A 39 4.49 11.55 6.31
C ALA A 39 4.39 12.13 4.89
N HIS A 40 5.44 11.94 4.07
CA HIS A 40 5.44 12.31 2.67
C HIS A 40 4.33 11.60 1.91
N TYR A 41 4.24 10.27 2.01
CA TYR A 41 3.18 9.48 1.38
C TYR A 41 1.77 10.01 1.73
N ARG A 42 1.49 10.18 3.03
CA ARG A 42 0.17 10.64 3.49
C ARG A 42 -0.18 12.02 2.94
N LYS A 43 0.78 12.94 2.95
CA LYS A 43 0.60 14.29 2.42
C LYS A 43 0.30 14.25 0.92
N GLN A 44 1.09 13.50 0.15
CA GLN A 44 0.92 13.43 -1.30
C GLN A 44 -0.40 12.75 -1.70
N MET A 45 -0.77 11.66 -1.03
CA MET A 45 -2.08 11.00 -1.24
C MET A 45 -3.23 11.97 -0.99
N ALA A 46 -3.20 12.69 0.13
CA ALA A 46 -4.26 13.64 0.49
C ALA A 46 -4.33 14.85 -0.47
N GLN A 47 -3.21 15.29 -1.02
CA GLN A 47 -3.16 16.44 -1.93
C GLN A 47 -3.57 16.10 -3.37
N ARG A 48 -3.27 14.88 -3.83
CA ARG A 48 -3.49 14.45 -5.22
C ARG A 48 -4.86 13.80 -5.44
N MET A 49 -5.61 13.55 -4.37
CA MET A 49 -6.83 12.77 -4.41
C MET A 49 -8.03 13.54 -3.88
N THR A 50 -9.16 13.40 -4.56
CA THR A 50 -10.47 13.83 -4.05
C THR A 50 -11.38 12.61 -4.01
N LEU A 51 -11.90 12.30 -2.83
CA LEU A 51 -12.79 11.14 -2.64
C LEU A 51 -14.27 11.55 -2.85
N PRO A 52 -15.13 10.65 -3.36
CA PRO A 52 -14.74 9.37 -3.96
C PRO A 52 -14.06 9.56 -5.32
N THR A 53 -13.15 8.63 -5.67
CA THR A 53 -12.55 8.52 -7.01
C THR A 53 -13.51 7.82 -7.96
N ASP A 54 -13.47 8.18 -9.25
CA ASP A 54 -14.35 7.57 -10.26
C ASP A 54 -14.09 6.06 -10.43
N THR A 55 -12.83 5.63 -10.30
CA THR A 55 -12.42 4.23 -10.42
C THR A 55 -11.44 3.84 -9.31
N LEU A 56 -11.35 2.53 -9.03
CA LEU A 56 -10.33 1.98 -8.14
C LEU A 56 -8.93 2.22 -8.71
N GLN A 57 -8.74 2.01 -10.02
CA GLN A 57 -7.45 2.23 -10.68
C GLN A 57 -6.94 3.65 -10.49
N GLY A 58 -7.80 4.67 -10.56
CA GLY A 58 -7.39 6.06 -10.32
C GLY A 58 -6.80 6.29 -8.93
N LEU A 59 -7.35 5.63 -7.89
CA LEU A 59 -6.78 5.66 -6.54
C LEU A 59 -5.44 4.92 -6.50
N LEU A 60 -5.37 3.74 -7.11
CA LEU A 60 -4.17 2.90 -7.10
C LEU A 60 -3.00 3.54 -7.87
N ASP A 61 -3.25 4.25 -8.97
CA ASP A 61 -2.21 4.95 -9.74
C ASP A 61 -1.58 6.08 -8.92
N VAL A 62 -2.41 6.84 -8.18
CA VAL A 62 -1.91 7.86 -7.25
C VAL A 62 -1.10 7.21 -6.13
N HIS A 63 -1.56 6.07 -5.59
CA HIS A 63 -0.82 5.29 -4.60
C HIS A 63 0.57 4.89 -5.08
N VAL A 64 0.69 4.29 -6.28
CA VAL A 64 1.98 3.87 -6.84
C VAL A 64 2.94 5.06 -6.94
N ALA A 65 2.46 6.20 -7.44
CA ALA A 65 3.28 7.40 -7.54
C ALA A 65 3.75 7.92 -6.16
N CYS A 66 2.86 7.93 -5.17
CA CYS A 66 3.18 8.40 -3.81
C CYS A 66 4.09 7.43 -3.06
N GLU A 67 3.90 6.12 -3.21
CA GLU A 67 4.75 5.10 -2.62
C GLU A 67 6.16 5.17 -3.19
N ARG A 68 6.30 5.28 -4.52
CA ARG A 68 7.60 5.47 -5.18
C ARG A 68 8.38 6.63 -4.58
N GLU A 69 7.72 7.78 -4.39
CA GLU A 69 8.33 8.96 -3.77
C GLU A 69 8.70 8.72 -2.31
N ALA A 70 7.85 8.02 -1.55
CA ALA A 70 8.12 7.70 -0.15
C ALA A 70 9.31 6.74 0.02
N ILE A 71 9.42 5.73 -0.84
CA ILE A 71 10.59 4.84 -0.88
C ILE A 71 11.84 5.65 -1.20
N ALA A 72 11.80 6.56 -2.17
CA ALA A 72 12.94 7.40 -2.51
C ALA A 72 13.38 8.30 -1.34
N VAL A 73 12.42 8.87 -0.60
CA VAL A 73 12.69 9.62 0.64
C VAL A 73 13.38 8.74 1.68
N PHE A 74 12.89 7.51 1.87
CA PHE A 74 13.53 6.56 2.79
C PHE A 74 14.94 6.19 2.32
N MET A 75 15.14 5.83 1.05
CA MET A 75 16.44 5.44 0.50
C MET A 75 17.47 6.54 0.67
N ARG A 76 17.08 7.81 0.55
CA ARG A 76 17.96 8.96 0.75
C ARG A 76 18.38 9.17 2.21
N HIS A 77 17.53 8.81 3.17
CA HIS A 77 17.72 9.16 4.59
C HIS A 77 18.09 7.98 5.49
N SER A 78 17.94 6.74 5.01
CA SER A 78 18.37 5.56 5.75
C SER A 78 19.83 5.20 5.46
N PHE A 79 20.46 4.46 6.36
CA PHE A 79 21.77 3.84 6.17
C PHE A 79 21.96 2.70 7.17
N LYS A 80 22.83 1.72 6.86
CA LYS A 80 23.13 0.57 7.74
C LYS A 80 21.87 -0.18 8.26
N ASP A 81 20.86 -0.33 7.39
CA ASP A 81 19.67 -1.14 7.69
C ASP A 81 19.91 -2.62 7.35
N ASP A 82 21.00 -3.23 7.80
CA ASP A 82 21.52 -4.49 7.25
C ASP A 82 20.48 -5.64 7.18
N LYS A 83 19.58 -5.71 8.16
CA LYS A 83 18.48 -6.71 8.24
C LYS A 83 17.21 -6.29 7.51
N ARG A 84 17.18 -5.10 6.92
CA ARG A 84 16.05 -4.45 6.22
C ARG A 84 14.85 -4.18 7.12
N GLU A 85 15.01 -4.19 8.44
CA GLU A 85 13.89 -4.11 9.39
C GLU A 85 13.13 -2.78 9.26
N PHE A 86 13.84 -1.68 9.00
CA PHE A 86 13.20 -0.38 8.80
C PHE A 86 12.53 -0.28 7.44
N GLN A 87 13.13 -0.83 6.38
CA GLN A 87 12.50 -0.91 5.07
C GLN A 87 11.23 -1.78 5.09
N LYS A 88 11.26 -2.96 5.74
CA LYS A 88 10.07 -3.81 5.95
C LYS A 88 8.98 -3.05 6.69
N LYS A 89 9.35 -2.33 7.75
CA LYS A 89 8.42 -1.49 8.51
C LYS A 89 7.79 -0.40 7.64
N LEU A 90 8.56 0.23 6.75
CA LEU A 90 8.05 1.20 5.79
C LEU A 90 7.00 0.56 4.88
N VAL A 91 7.32 -0.56 4.23
CA VAL A 91 6.41 -1.28 3.31
C VAL A 91 5.08 -1.59 4.00
N VAL A 92 5.14 -2.20 5.19
CA VAL A 92 3.93 -2.53 5.95
C VAL A 92 3.13 -1.28 6.29
N THR A 93 3.80 -0.21 6.73
CA THR A 93 3.10 1.03 7.11
C THR A 93 2.42 1.70 5.92
N ILE A 94 3.08 1.73 4.75
CA ILE A 94 2.49 2.26 3.51
C ILE A 94 1.29 1.41 3.08
N GLN A 95 1.40 0.09 3.17
CA GLN A 95 0.31 -0.82 2.84
C GLN A 95 -0.91 -0.61 3.77
N ILE A 96 -0.70 -0.43 5.07
CA ILE A 96 -1.78 -0.06 6.01
C ILE A 96 -2.44 1.25 5.57
N LYS A 97 -1.65 2.27 5.24
CA LYS A 97 -2.19 3.57 4.78
C LYS A 97 -2.92 3.47 3.45
N LYS A 98 -2.51 2.59 2.54
CA LYS A 98 -3.24 2.30 1.31
C LYS A 98 -4.64 1.75 1.61
N GLU A 99 -4.74 0.76 2.51
CA GLU A 99 -6.03 0.19 2.90
C GLU A 99 -6.94 1.23 3.59
N GLU A 100 -6.37 2.12 4.42
CA GLU A 100 -7.14 3.24 5.00
C GLU A 100 -7.74 4.15 3.92
N PHE A 101 -6.98 4.52 2.88
CA PHE A 101 -7.50 5.33 1.77
C PHE A 101 -8.53 4.60 0.92
N LEU A 102 -8.35 3.29 0.70
CA LEU A 102 -9.34 2.45 0.01
C LEU A 102 -10.66 2.44 0.76
N LEU A 103 -10.63 2.21 2.09
CA LEU A 103 -11.83 2.22 2.91
C LEU A 103 -12.54 3.58 2.89
N GLN A 104 -11.80 4.68 3.05
CA GLN A 104 -12.36 6.03 2.97
C GLN A 104 -13.00 6.32 1.61
N ASN A 105 -12.42 5.79 0.53
CA ASN A 105 -12.97 5.93 -0.81
C ASN A 105 -14.29 5.17 -0.97
N GLU A 106 -14.34 3.93 -0.47
CA GLU A 106 -15.55 3.11 -0.46
C GLU A 106 -16.66 3.78 0.36
N GLU A 107 -16.36 4.24 1.58
CA GLU A 107 -17.31 4.95 2.45
C GLU A 107 -17.85 6.23 1.79
N ALA A 108 -16.97 7.03 1.17
CA ALA A 108 -17.37 8.24 0.45
C ALA A 108 -18.28 7.93 -0.74
N SER A 109 -17.98 6.85 -1.48
CA SER A 109 -18.79 6.38 -2.62
C SER A 109 -20.16 5.88 -2.15
N VAL A 110 -20.21 5.05 -1.10
CA VAL A 110 -21.48 4.56 -0.52
C VAL A 110 -22.35 5.73 -0.08
N LYS A 111 -21.78 6.65 0.70
CA LYS A 111 -22.51 7.80 1.24
C LYS A 111 -23.10 8.67 0.14
N TYR A 112 -22.34 8.95 -0.91
CA TYR A 112 -22.81 9.73 -2.05
C TYR A 112 -23.93 9.02 -2.82
N CYS A 113 -23.70 7.74 -3.19
CA CYS A 113 -24.66 6.96 -3.96
C CYS A 113 -25.99 6.76 -3.21
N GLN A 114 -25.94 6.48 -1.91
CA GLN A 114 -27.14 6.33 -1.08
C GLN A 114 -27.93 7.64 -1.02
N ALA A 115 -27.27 8.78 -0.81
CA ALA A 115 -27.94 10.07 -0.74
C ALA A 115 -28.61 10.45 -2.07
N GLU A 116 -27.96 10.17 -3.20
CA GLU A 116 -28.55 10.46 -4.51
C GLU A 116 -29.68 9.48 -4.88
N LEU A 117 -29.55 8.18 -4.56
CA LEU A 117 -30.65 7.22 -4.75
C LEU A 117 -31.86 7.55 -3.88
N GLN A 118 -31.63 8.00 -2.64
CA GLN A 118 -32.72 8.42 -1.76
C GLN A 118 -33.53 9.55 -2.41
N LYS A 119 -32.87 10.59 -2.96
CA LYS A 119 -33.54 11.68 -3.67
C LYS A 119 -34.25 11.20 -4.94
N LEU A 120 -33.58 10.37 -5.74
CA LEU A 120 -34.15 9.87 -7.01
C LEU A 120 -35.35 8.94 -6.79
N SER A 121 -35.43 8.28 -5.63
CA SER A 121 -36.51 7.37 -5.26
C SER A 121 -37.71 8.04 -4.59
N GLU A 122 -37.63 9.31 -4.19
CA GLU A 122 -38.75 10.05 -3.58
C GLU A 122 -40.04 9.98 -4.44
N PRO A 123 -40.03 10.28 -5.75
CA PRO A 123 -41.27 10.24 -6.55
C PRO A 123 -41.84 8.83 -6.71
N LEU A 124 -40.96 7.81 -6.72
CA LEU A 124 -41.35 6.40 -6.81
C LEU A 124 -42.05 5.98 -5.51
N MET A 125 -41.48 6.35 -4.36
CA MET A 125 -42.04 6.06 -3.04
C MET A 125 -43.36 6.80 -2.79
N GLU A 126 -43.47 8.07 -3.18
CA GLU A 126 -44.72 8.83 -3.10
C GLU A 126 -45.83 8.15 -3.92
N SER A 127 -45.53 7.81 -5.18
CA SER A 127 -46.48 7.12 -6.06
C SER A 127 -46.92 5.75 -5.51
N PHE A 128 -46.02 5.06 -4.81
CA PHE A 128 -46.35 3.81 -4.13
C PHE A 128 -47.28 4.03 -2.93
N MET A 129 -46.99 5.02 -2.08
CA MET A 129 -47.81 5.35 -0.91
C MET A 129 -49.21 5.86 -1.28
N GLU A 130 -49.34 6.59 -2.39
CA GLU A 130 -50.62 7.04 -2.93
C GLU A 130 -51.45 5.90 -3.55
N GLY A 131 -50.86 4.71 -3.70
CA GLY A 131 -51.52 3.54 -4.27
C GLY A 131 -51.59 3.55 -5.80
N THR A 132 -50.85 4.44 -6.47
CA THR A 132 -50.93 4.65 -7.93
C THR A 132 -50.59 3.37 -8.72
N PHE A 133 -49.73 2.50 -8.18
CA PHE A 133 -49.35 1.23 -8.80
C PHE A 133 -50.32 0.06 -8.54
N PHE A 134 -51.37 0.24 -7.71
CA PHE A 134 -52.33 -0.83 -7.41
C PHE A 134 -53.55 -0.86 -8.34
N ALA A 135 -53.59 0.03 -9.34
CA ALA A 135 -54.57 0.00 -10.42
C ALA A 135 -54.23 -1.08 -11.47
N PRO A 136 -55.21 -1.55 -12.28
CA PRO A 136 -54.92 -2.49 -13.38
C PRO A 136 -53.85 -1.95 -14.33
N GLY A 137 -52.78 -2.71 -14.55
CA GLY A 137 -51.60 -2.30 -15.34
C GLY A 137 -50.53 -1.55 -14.54
N GLY A 138 -50.69 -1.41 -13.22
CA GLY A 138 -49.78 -0.68 -12.35
C GLY A 138 -48.40 -1.30 -12.20
N HIS A 139 -48.25 -2.62 -12.38
CA HIS A 139 -46.91 -3.26 -12.40
C HIS A 139 -46.04 -2.72 -13.54
N LYS A 140 -46.63 -2.49 -14.72
CA LYS A 140 -45.90 -1.92 -15.85
C LYS A 140 -45.47 -0.47 -15.58
N LEU A 141 -46.36 0.34 -14.99
CA LEU A 141 -46.06 1.72 -14.61
C LEU A 141 -44.95 1.79 -13.55
N TYR A 142 -44.93 0.85 -12.61
CA TYR A 142 -43.87 0.72 -11.62
C TYR A 142 -42.52 0.42 -12.29
N LEU A 143 -42.46 -0.55 -13.20
CA LEU A 143 -41.23 -0.86 -13.94
C LEU A 143 -40.72 0.34 -14.76
N GLU A 144 -41.60 1.06 -15.45
CA GLU A 144 -41.22 2.27 -16.19
C GLU A 144 -40.64 3.37 -15.26
N ALA A 145 -41.22 3.54 -14.08
CA ALA A 145 -40.73 4.50 -13.08
C ALA A 145 -39.37 4.06 -12.49
N ARG A 146 -39.21 2.77 -12.19
CA ARG A 146 -37.95 2.17 -11.72
C ARG A 146 -36.84 2.29 -12.76
N ASP A 147 -37.12 1.96 -14.01
CA ASP A 147 -36.16 2.05 -15.12
C ASP A 147 -35.70 3.50 -15.33
N LYS A 148 -36.61 4.47 -15.22
CA LYS A 148 -36.27 5.90 -15.29
C LYS A 148 -35.37 6.33 -14.13
N LEU A 149 -35.63 5.84 -12.92
CA LEU A 149 -34.77 6.07 -11.76
C LEU A 149 -33.37 5.49 -11.98
N GLU A 150 -33.27 4.24 -12.43
CA GLU A 150 -31.99 3.59 -12.75
C GLU A 150 -31.21 4.39 -13.81
N GLN A 151 -31.87 4.82 -14.89
CA GLN A 151 -31.24 5.65 -15.93
C GLN A 151 -30.71 6.97 -15.38
N ASN A 152 -31.49 7.67 -14.56
CA ASN A 152 -31.06 8.92 -13.94
C ASN A 152 -29.85 8.68 -13.01
N TYR A 153 -29.85 7.59 -12.25
CA TYR A 153 -28.73 7.21 -11.40
C TYR A 153 -27.47 6.91 -12.22
N MET A 154 -27.59 6.19 -13.34
CA MET A 154 -26.46 5.89 -14.22
C MET A 154 -25.81 7.15 -14.80
N GLN A 155 -26.58 8.23 -15.01
CA GLN A 155 -26.07 9.51 -15.51
C GLN A 155 -25.38 10.37 -14.44
N LEU A 156 -25.49 10.03 -13.15
CA LEU A 156 -24.84 10.80 -12.08
C LEU A 156 -23.31 10.78 -12.21
N PRO A 157 -22.64 11.93 -12.12
CA PRO A 157 -21.19 11.97 -12.08
C PRO A 157 -20.68 11.50 -10.71
N ARG A 158 -19.42 11.03 -10.66
CA ARG A 158 -18.64 10.84 -9.42
C ARG A 158 -19.27 9.92 -8.36
N LYS A 159 -20.00 8.90 -8.81
CA LYS A 159 -20.56 7.86 -7.92
C LYS A 159 -19.46 7.08 -7.19
N GLY A 160 -18.37 6.84 -7.89
CA GLY A 160 -17.21 6.11 -7.39
C GLY A 160 -17.40 4.59 -7.34
N VAL A 161 -16.50 3.93 -6.63
CA VAL A 161 -16.27 2.47 -6.73
C VAL A 161 -17.41 1.60 -6.21
N LYS A 162 -18.33 2.13 -5.41
CA LYS A 162 -19.47 1.40 -4.83
C LYS A 162 -20.80 1.65 -5.55
N ALA A 163 -20.77 2.30 -6.71
CA ALA A 163 -21.98 2.67 -7.45
C ALA A 163 -22.93 1.49 -7.72
N ASN A 164 -22.41 0.38 -8.23
CA ASN A 164 -23.21 -0.78 -8.63
C ASN A 164 -23.68 -1.59 -7.41
N GLU A 165 -22.81 -1.76 -6.41
CA GLU A 165 -23.16 -2.46 -5.16
C GLU A 165 -24.31 -1.76 -4.42
N VAL A 166 -24.27 -0.42 -4.33
CA VAL A 166 -25.34 0.37 -3.70
C VAL A 166 -26.63 0.30 -4.51
N LEU A 167 -26.56 0.42 -5.85
CA LEU A 167 -27.75 0.31 -6.69
C LEU A 167 -28.41 -1.06 -6.56
N GLN A 168 -27.62 -2.13 -6.61
CA GLN A 168 -28.15 -3.48 -6.44
C GLN A 168 -28.80 -3.67 -5.07
N SER A 169 -28.16 -3.18 -4.00
CA SER A 169 -28.74 -3.23 -2.64
C SER A 169 -30.07 -2.48 -2.57
N PHE A 170 -30.18 -1.32 -3.25
CA PHE A 170 -31.42 -0.58 -3.36
C PHE A 170 -32.48 -1.39 -4.10
N LEU A 171 -32.20 -1.93 -5.29
CA LEU A 171 -33.16 -2.71 -6.07
C LEU A 171 -33.64 -3.96 -5.31
N GLN A 172 -32.76 -4.64 -4.60
CA GLN A 172 -33.12 -5.76 -3.73
C GLN A 172 -34.08 -5.34 -2.61
N SER A 173 -33.89 -4.14 -2.03
CA SER A 173 -34.84 -3.61 -1.03
C SER A 173 -36.22 -3.28 -1.60
N GLN A 174 -36.33 -3.11 -2.93
CA GLN A 174 -37.61 -2.86 -3.61
C GLN A 174 -38.33 -4.15 -4.02
N ALA A 175 -37.72 -5.32 -3.86
CA ALA A 175 -38.27 -6.59 -4.36
C ALA A 175 -39.63 -6.94 -3.72
N GLU A 176 -39.78 -6.76 -2.41
CA GLU A 176 -41.05 -7.00 -1.72
C GLU A 176 -42.16 -6.06 -2.19
N MET A 177 -41.79 -4.81 -2.50
CA MET A 177 -42.70 -3.80 -3.01
C MET A 177 -43.18 -4.15 -4.42
N GLU A 178 -42.27 -4.57 -5.30
CA GLU A 178 -42.58 -5.05 -6.65
C GLU A 178 -43.48 -6.29 -6.63
N GLU A 179 -43.20 -7.25 -5.74
CA GLU A 179 -44.03 -8.44 -5.56
C GLU A 179 -45.46 -8.08 -5.11
N ALA A 180 -45.62 -7.17 -4.15
CA ALA A 180 -46.92 -6.72 -3.69
C ALA A 180 -47.75 -6.05 -4.82
N ILE A 181 -47.10 -5.23 -5.66
CA ILE A 181 -47.72 -4.59 -6.83
C ILE A 181 -48.13 -5.64 -7.85
N LEU A 182 -47.24 -6.59 -8.16
CA LEU A 182 -47.51 -7.68 -9.13
C LEU A 182 -48.68 -8.57 -8.70
N GLN A 183 -48.78 -8.87 -7.40
CA GLN A 183 -49.90 -9.67 -6.86
C GLN A 183 -51.23 -8.91 -6.95
N ALA A 184 -51.23 -7.60 -6.66
CA ALA A 184 -52.43 -6.78 -6.70
C ALA A 184 -52.94 -6.46 -8.11
N ASP A 185 -52.07 -6.48 -9.12
CA ASP A 185 -52.42 -6.17 -10.50
C ASP A 185 -53.34 -7.26 -11.08
N LYS A 186 -54.62 -6.91 -11.32
CA LYS A 186 -55.64 -7.79 -11.89
C LYS A 186 -55.63 -7.82 -13.42
N ALA A 187 -54.82 -6.98 -14.07
CA ALA A 187 -54.67 -6.99 -15.52
C ALA A 187 -53.82 -8.18 -16.02
N PHE A 188 -53.04 -8.80 -15.14
CA PHE A 188 -52.23 -9.96 -15.43
C PHE A 188 -52.96 -11.27 -15.08
N THR A 189 -52.88 -12.26 -15.97
CA THR A 189 -53.21 -13.65 -15.66
C THR A 189 -52.13 -14.28 -14.77
N ASP A 190 -52.47 -15.35 -14.04
CA ASP A 190 -51.50 -16.06 -13.18
C ASP A 190 -50.25 -16.54 -13.96
N ALA A 191 -50.43 -16.90 -15.24
CA ALA A 191 -49.32 -17.26 -16.13
C ALA A 191 -48.41 -16.06 -16.46
N GLU A 192 -48.98 -14.88 -16.72
CA GLU A 192 -48.18 -13.68 -16.99
C GLU A 192 -47.47 -13.18 -15.72
N LYS A 193 -48.06 -13.35 -14.53
CA LYS A 193 -47.41 -13.07 -13.25
C LYS A 193 -46.20 -13.98 -13.01
N ALA A 194 -46.34 -15.27 -13.31
CA ALA A 194 -45.22 -16.21 -13.21
C ALA A 194 -44.07 -15.84 -14.15
N VAL A 195 -44.38 -15.44 -15.39
CA VAL A 195 -43.37 -14.98 -16.36
C VAL A 195 -42.67 -13.70 -15.89
N ALA A 196 -43.40 -12.75 -15.28
CA ALA A 196 -42.81 -11.52 -14.73
C ALA A 196 -41.86 -11.83 -13.57
N ALA A 197 -42.26 -12.72 -12.65
CA ALA A 197 -41.41 -13.15 -11.54
C ALA A 197 -40.14 -13.88 -12.01
N GLU A 198 -40.24 -14.74 -13.03
CA GLU A 198 -39.08 -15.42 -13.62
C GLU A 198 -38.09 -14.42 -14.24
N ARG A 199 -38.60 -13.40 -14.95
CA ARG A 199 -37.75 -12.33 -15.51
C ARG A 199 -37.03 -11.55 -14.42
N ALA A 200 -37.72 -11.16 -13.34
CA ALA A 200 -37.11 -10.46 -12.22
C ALA A 200 -36.01 -11.30 -11.55
N GLN A 201 -36.22 -12.61 -11.38
CA GLN A 201 -35.18 -13.52 -10.87
C GLN A 201 -33.97 -13.60 -11.79
N LYS A 202 -34.19 -13.68 -13.10
CA LYS A 202 -33.11 -13.71 -14.10
C LYS A 202 -32.29 -12.41 -14.07
N GLU A 203 -32.96 -11.26 -14.04
CA GLU A 203 -32.33 -9.95 -13.94
C GLU A 203 -31.53 -9.77 -12.65
N ALA A 204 -32.02 -10.27 -11.52
CA ALA A 204 -31.28 -10.26 -10.26
C ALA A 204 -30.01 -11.13 -10.34
N ALA A 205 -30.12 -12.33 -10.91
CA ALA A 205 -28.98 -13.23 -11.10
C ALA A 205 -27.92 -12.67 -12.05
N GLU A 206 -28.33 -12.00 -13.14
CA GLU A 206 -27.42 -11.32 -14.07
C GLU A 206 -26.64 -10.21 -13.36
N ARG A 207 -27.30 -9.38 -12.54
CA ARG A 207 -26.63 -8.32 -11.76
C ARG A 207 -25.68 -8.87 -10.69
N GLU A 208 -26.07 -9.94 -9.98
CA GLU A 208 -25.16 -10.62 -9.06
C GLU A 208 -23.90 -11.13 -9.77
N GLN A 209 -24.06 -11.67 -10.98
CA GLN A 209 -22.92 -12.10 -11.79
C GLN A 209 -22.02 -10.93 -12.20
N GLU A 210 -22.59 -9.78 -12.54
CA GLU A 210 -21.83 -8.56 -12.84
C GLU A 210 -21.02 -8.06 -11.64
N LEU A 211 -21.63 -7.98 -10.45
CA LEU A 211 -20.88 -7.61 -9.24
C LEU A 211 -19.74 -8.58 -8.91
N LEU A 212 -19.94 -9.89 -9.15
CA LEU A 212 -18.86 -10.86 -8.96
C LEU A 212 -17.70 -10.63 -9.93
N LYS A 213 -17.99 -10.27 -11.20
CA LYS A 213 -16.95 -9.91 -12.18
C LYS A 213 -16.21 -8.64 -11.75
N GLU A 214 -16.91 -7.64 -11.23
CA GLU A 214 -16.30 -6.42 -10.70
C GLU A 214 -15.37 -6.71 -9.53
N LYS A 215 -15.84 -7.47 -8.53
CA LYS A 215 -15.01 -7.88 -7.39
C LYS A 215 -13.75 -8.64 -7.81
N LEU A 216 -13.85 -9.51 -8.80
CA LEU A 216 -12.69 -10.22 -9.36
C LEU A 216 -11.72 -9.25 -10.03
N ASN A 217 -12.23 -8.31 -10.82
CA ASN A 217 -11.41 -7.28 -11.47
C ASN A 217 -10.73 -6.36 -10.45
N GLU A 218 -11.41 -5.98 -9.36
CA GLU A 218 -10.81 -5.21 -8.27
C GLU A 218 -9.66 -5.98 -7.58
N GLN A 219 -9.84 -7.28 -7.34
CA GLN A 219 -8.79 -8.12 -6.77
C GLN A 219 -7.57 -8.20 -7.70
N GLN A 220 -7.81 -8.36 -9.00
CA GLN A 220 -6.76 -8.39 -10.02
C GLN A 220 -5.99 -7.06 -10.07
N GLN A 221 -6.68 -5.92 -10.07
CA GLN A 221 -6.04 -4.59 -10.03
C GLN A 221 -5.16 -4.40 -8.78
N LYS A 222 -5.67 -4.83 -7.60
CA LYS A 222 -4.90 -4.76 -6.34
C LYS A 222 -3.63 -5.61 -6.40
N LEU A 223 -3.69 -6.80 -7.00
CA LEU A 223 -2.55 -7.69 -7.18
C LEU A 223 -1.50 -7.07 -8.12
N GLU A 224 -1.91 -6.57 -9.28
CA GLU A 224 -1.02 -5.96 -10.27
C GLU A 224 -0.28 -4.74 -9.70
N VAL A 225 -1.00 -3.91 -8.95
CA VAL A 225 -0.42 -2.73 -8.30
C VAL A 225 0.59 -3.15 -7.23
N GLN A 226 0.27 -4.17 -6.42
CA GLN A 226 1.22 -4.70 -5.44
C GLN A 226 2.50 -5.26 -6.10
N GLU A 227 2.38 -5.91 -7.26
CA GLU A 227 3.54 -6.39 -8.01
C GLU A 227 4.40 -5.23 -8.54
N ARG A 228 3.78 -4.17 -9.09
CA ARG A 228 4.48 -2.96 -9.55
C ARG A 228 5.19 -2.26 -8.40
N SER A 229 4.52 -2.08 -7.26
CA SER A 229 5.07 -1.53 -6.02
C SER A 229 6.27 -2.32 -5.53
N MET A 230 6.19 -3.65 -5.53
CA MET A 230 7.30 -4.53 -5.17
C MET A 230 8.49 -4.31 -6.11
N LYS A 231 8.28 -4.36 -7.43
CA LYS A 231 9.36 -4.17 -8.42
C LYS A 231 10.05 -2.82 -8.25
N GLU A 232 9.29 -1.75 -8.05
CA GLU A 232 9.84 -0.40 -7.84
C GLU A 232 10.68 -0.33 -6.56
N ASN A 233 10.20 -0.90 -5.45
CA ASN A 233 10.95 -0.91 -4.20
C ASN A 233 12.27 -1.69 -4.31
N LEU A 234 12.23 -2.84 -4.98
CA LEU A 234 13.42 -3.65 -5.22
C LEU A 234 14.44 -2.92 -6.11
N ALA A 235 13.98 -2.23 -7.16
CA ALA A 235 14.85 -1.45 -8.03
C ALA A 235 15.56 -0.31 -7.28
N GLN A 236 14.83 0.44 -6.45
CA GLN A 236 15.44 1.51 -5.63
C GLN A 236 16.37 0.97 -4.55
N LEU A 237 16.09 -0.23 -4.01
CA LEU A 237 16.98 -0.90 -3.05
C LEU A 237 18.30 -1.31 -3.73
N GLU A 238 18.22 -1.92 -4.91
CA GLU A 238 19.38 -2.32 -5.70
C GLU A 238 20.26 -1.10 -6.04
N GLU A 239 19.67 -0.03 -6.58
CA GLU A 239 20.39 1.22 -6.88
C GLU A 239 21.04 1.83 -5.63
N LYS A 240 20.38 1.74 -4.47
CA LYS A 240 20.97 2.22 -3.21
C LYS A 240 22.17 1.37 -2.80
N MET A 241 22.04 0.04 -2.82
CA MET A 241 23.10 -0.85 -2.39
C MET A 241 24.32 -0.76 -3.31
N ASP A 242 24.13 -0.57 -4.61
CA ASP A 242 25.22 -0.38 -5.56
C ASP A 242 26.01 0.89 -5.24
N ARG A 243 25.30 2.00 -4.98
CA ARG A 243 25.93 3.27 -4.56
C ARG A 243 26.69 3.14 -3.24
N GLU A 244 26.07 2.53 -2.22
CA GLU A 244 26.69 2.32 -0.91
C GLU A 244 27.94 1.43 -1.02
N ARG A 245 27.90 0.40 -1.87
CA ARG A 245 29.06 -0.46 -2.15
C ARG A 245 30.19 0.31 -2.80
N GLU A 246 29.89 1.09 -3.83
CA GLU A 246 30.90 1.91 -4.51
C GLU A 246 31.54 2.94 -3.58
N ASP A 247 30.74 3.61 -2.74
CA ASP A 247 31.25 4.54 -1.73
C ASP A 247 32.18 3.84 -0.73
N LEU A 248 31.79 2.65 -0.26
CA LEU A 248 32.62 1.86 0.65
C LEU A 248 33.94 1.45 0.01
N LEU A 249 33.92 0.97 -1.24
CA LEU A 249 35.14 0.59 -1.96
C LEU A 249 36.06 1.79 -2.18
N ARG A 250 35.51 2.94 -2.59
CA ARG A 250 36.27 4.19 -2.72
C ARG A 250 36.95 4.58 -1.41
N GLN A 251 36.25 4.47 -0.28
CA GLN A 251 36.82 4.75 1.04
C GLN A 251 37.93 3.76 1.42
N GLN A 252 37.73 2.46 1.19
CA GLN A 252 38.74 1.44 1.47
C GLN A 252 39.99 1.61 0.61
N GLU A 253 39.83 1.89 -0.69
CA GLU A 253 40.93 2.14 -1.62
C GLU A 253 41.71 3.39 -1.24
N TRP A 254 41.04 4.47 -0.83
CA TRP A 254 41.70 5.67 -0.32
C TRP A 254 42.54 5.40 0.95
N VAL A 255 41.99 4.64 1.91
CA VAL A 255 42.74 4.23 3.11
C VAL A 255 43.95 3.36 2.73
N LEU A 256 43.79 2.47 1.74
CA LEU A 256 44.86 1.60 1.26
C LEU A 256 46.00 2.42 0.64
N GLU A 257 45.68 3.38 -0.22
CA GLU A 257 46.65 4.28 -0.84
C GLU A 257 47.44 5.06 0.22
N HIS A 258 46.75 5.62 1.21
CA HIS A 258 47.40 6.35 2.30
C HIS A 258 48.33 5.44 3.13
N LYS A 259 47.89 4.21 3.44
CA LYS A 259 48.73 3.24 4.17
C LYS A 259 49.96 2.80 3.36
N LEU A 260 49.84 2.61 2.05
CA LEU A 260 50.96 2.29 1.17
C LEU A 260 52.00 3.41 1.16
N LYS A 261 51.57 4.67 1.07
CA LYS A 261 52.47 5.82 1.14
C LYS A 261 53.22 5.89 2.47
N MET A 262 52.52 5.71 3.60
CA MET A 262 53.17 5.67 4.92
C MET A 262 54.18 4.51 5.04
N GLN A 263 53.90 3.38 4.39
CA GLN A 263 54.80 2.23 4.38
C GLN A 263 56.12 2.55 3.65
N GLU A 264 56.07 3.30 2.54
CA GLU A 264 57.26 3.77 1.82
C GLU A 264 58.10 4.72 2.70
N GLU A 265 57.45 5.68 3.38
CA GLU A 265 58.13 6.63 4.28
C GLU A 265 58.84 5.89 5.44
N LEU A 266 58.16 4.94 6.09
CA LEU A 266 58.75 4.14 7.19
C LEU A 266 59.94 3.30 6.74
N LEU A 267 59.94 2.82 5.48
CA LEU A 267 61.07 2.11 4.90
C LEU A 267 62.27 3.05 4.72
N THR A 268 62.05 4.27 4.23
CA THR A 268 63.12 5.27 4.06
C THR A 268 63.72 5.74 5.38
N GLU A 269 62.92 5.78 6.44
CA GLU A 269 63.34 6.20 7.78
C GLU A 269 63.96 5.05 8.62
N GLY A 270 63.94 3.81 8.12
CA GLY A 270 64.55 2.64 8.77
C GLY A 270 63.75 2.06 9.96
N PHE A 271 62.44 2.32 10.05
CA PHE A 271 61.59 1.82 11.14
C PHE A 271 61.01 0.41 10.85
N GLU A 272 61.86 -0.61 10.79
CA GLU A 272 61.51 -1.99 10.39
C GLU A 272 60.28 -2.57 11.13
N LYS A 273 60.22 -2.48 12.47
CA LYS A 273 59.09 -3.02 13.24
C LYS A 273 57.74 -2.37 12.90
N LYS A 274 57.74 -1.06 12.62
CA LYS A 274 56.51 -0.34 12.25
C LYS A 274 56.11 -0.67 10.81
N PHE A 275 57.08 -0.86 9.93
CA PHE A 275 56.88 -1.29 8.55
C PHE A 275 56.20 -2.68 8.50
N GLU A 276 56.69 -3.66 9.25
CA GLU A 276 56.10 -5.01 9.31
C GLU A 276 54.65 -5.00 9.83
N ALA A 277 54.39 -4.21 10.88
CA ALA A 277 53.04 -4.04 11.42
C ALA A 277 52.09 -3.42 10.39
N LEU A 278 52.51 -2.35 9.71
CA LEU A 278 51.71 -1.70 8.67
C LEU A 278 51.50 -2.58 7.45
N THR A 279 52.50 -3.39 7.07
CA THR A 279 52.38 -4.40 6.01
C THR A 279 51.26 -5.39 6.32
N SER A 280 51.20 -5.85 7.57
CA SER A 280 50.14 -6.77 8.02
C SER A 280 48.75 -6.11 7.97
N GLU A 281 48.64 -4.83 8.33
CA GLU A 281 47.39 -4.07 8.18
C GLU A 281 46.98 -3.87 6.71
N ILE A 282 47.93 -3.58 5.83
CA ILE A 282 47.69 -3.44 4.39
C ILE A 282 47.17 -4.75 3.80
N ASN A 283 47.75 -5.88 4.18
CA ASN A 283 47.30 -7.20 3.70
C ASN A 283 45.87 -7.49 4.17
N LYS A 284 45.55 -7.22 5.45
CA LYS A 284 44.17 -7.35 5.96
C LYS A 284 43.19 -6.44 5.20
N LEU A 285 43.57 -5.20 4.93
CA LEU A 285 42.72 -4.26 4.19
C LEU A 285 42.49 -4.72 2.74
N LYS A 286 43.51 -5.26 2.07
CA LYS A 286 43.37 -5.87 0.74
C LYS A 286 42.41 -7.06 0.77
N GLU A 287 42.53 -7.94 1.77
CA GLU A 287 41.58 -9.03 1.97
C GLU A 287 40.15 -8.54 2.20
N ASP A 288 39.96 -7.47 2.98
CA ASP A 288 38.65 -6.90 3.27
C ASP A 288 38.00 -6.22 2.04
N ILE A 289 38.80 -5.57 1.19
CA ILE A 289 38.34 -5.05 -0.12
C ILE A 289 37.85 -6.20 -1.00
N GLU A 290 38.63 -7.27 -1.11
CA GLU A 290 38.25 -8.44 -1.91
C GLU A 290 37.02 -9.14 -1.33
N ARG A 291 36.91 -9.27 0.01
CA ARG A 291 35.69 -9.77 0.66
C ARG A 291 34.48 -8.89 0.35
N THR A 292 34.63 -7.57 0.40
CA THR A 292 33.56 -6.62 0.05
C THR A 292 33.10 -6.80 -1.40
N ARG A 293 34.04 -6.99 -2.33
CA ARG A 293 33.73 -7.25 -3.74
C ARG A 293 33.01 -8.59 -3.94
N ASN A 294 33.52 -9.66 -3.33
CA ASN A 294 33.06 -11.03 -3.54
C ASN A 294 31.75 -11.36 -2.81
N ASN A 295 31.51 -10.78 -1.63
CA ASN A 295 30.29 -11.04 -0.86
C ASN A 295 29.09 -10.24 -1.35
N TYR A 296 29.32 -9.15 -2.08
CA TYR A 296 28.25 -8.23 -2.51
C TYR A 296 27.08 -8.90 -3.24
N PRO A 297 27.30 -9.78 -4.25
CA PRO A 297 26.19 -10.45 -4.94
C PRO A 297 25.30 -11.28 -4.00
N SER A 298 25.88 -11.89 -2.96
CA SER A 298 25.13 -12.64 -1.96
C SER A 298 24.33 -11.70 -1.03
N MET A 299 24.95 -10.59 -0.60
CA MET A 299 24.30 -9.61 0.27
C MET A 299 23.09 -8.94 -0.40
N ILE A 300 23.23 -8.53 -1.67
CA ILE A 300 22.13 -7.91 -2.40
C ILE A 300 20.99 -8.89 -2.63
N ALA A 301 21.29 -10.15 -2.96
CA ALA A 301 20.27 -11.19 -3.11
C ALA A 301 19.50 -11.42 -1.81
N GLN A 302 20.18 -11.50 -0.67
CA GLN A 302 19.53 -11.64 0.65
C GLN A 302 18.66 -10.43 1.00
N ALA A 303 19.11 -9.22 0.71
CA ALA A 303 18.35 -8.00 0.97
C ALA A 303 17.08 -7.93 0.11
N ILE A 304 17.20 -8.24 -1.19
CA ILE A 304 16.08 -8.31 -2.13
C ILE A 304 15.06 -9.36 -1.70
N ASP A 305 15.52 -10.56 -1.32
CA ASP A 305 14.63 -11.65 -0.87
C ASP A 305 13.89 -11.27 0.41
N SER A 306 14.60 -10.70 1.39
CA SER A 306 14.04 -10.22 2.66
C SER A 306 12.90 -9.22 2.48
N VAL A 307 13.01 -8.30 1.50
CA VAL A 307 11.95 -7.34 1.18
C VAL A 307 10.84 -7.99 0.34
N ARG A 308 11.19 -8.85 -0.61
CA ARG A 308 10.23 -9.59 -1.43
C ARG A 308 9.30 -10.45 -0.58
N THR A 309 9.83 -11.14 0.45
CA THR A 309 9.02 -11.96 1.36
C THR A 309 7.89 -11.15 2.01
N ILE A 310 8.14 -9.90 2.40
CA ILE A 310 7.10 -9.03 2.97
C ILE A 310 5.98 -8.74 1.97
N TYR A 311 6.30 -8.48 0.70
CA TYR A 311 5.27 -8.28 -0.31
C TYR A 311 4.44 -9.53 -0.56
N ILE A 312 5.04 -10.72 -0.52
CA ILE A 312 4.32 -12.01 -0.61
C ILE A 312 3.39 -12.19 0.59
N GLU A 313 3.88 -11.92 1.80
CA GLU A 313 3.09 -12.03 3.03
C GLU A 313 1.91 -11.06 3.07
N LEU A 314 2.02 -9.91 2.41
CA LEU A 314 0.99 -8.86 2.36
C LEU A 314 -0.08 -9.09 1.27
N GLN A 315 -0.02 -10.18 0.50
CA GLN A 315 -1.00 -10.45 -0.57
C GLN A 315 -2.43 -10.67 -0.03
N PRO A 316 -3.48 -10.19 -0.75
CA PRO A 316 -4.87 -10.43 -0.38
C PRO A 316 -5.17 -11.93 -0.25
N GLY A 317 -5.81 -12.34 0.85
CA GLY A 317 -6.21 -13.73 1.10
C GLY A 317 -5.24 -14.58 1.94
N SER A 318 -4.06 -14.08 2.29
CA SER A 318 -3.16 -14.78 3.20
C SER A 318 -3.58 -14.62 4.68
N HIS A 319 -3.71 -15.74 5.40
CA HIS A 319 -3.90 -15.77 6.87
C HIS A 319 -2.71 -15.16 7.65
N SER A 320 -1.58 -14.86 7.01
CA SER A 320 -0.43 -14.18 7.62
C SER A 320 -0.65 -12.66 7.69
N VAL A 321 -1.36 -12.06 6.73
CA VAL A 321 -1.66 -10.61 6.68
C VAL A 321 -2.36 -10.19 7.96
N PHE A 322 -3.46 -10.86 8.32
CA PHE A 322 -4.23 -10.55 9.52
C PHE A 322 -3.39 -10.69 10.81
N ARG A 323 -2.51 -11.70 10.89
CA ARG A 323 -1.61 -11.92 12.03
C ARG A 323 -0.52 -10.87 12.13
N LEU A 324 0.11 -10.49 11.02
CA LEU A 324 1.15 -9.45 10.97
C LEU A 324 0.55 -8.07 11.29
N TRP A 325 -0.64 -7.79 10.73
CA TRP A 325 -1.43 -6.60 10.97
C TRP A 325 -1.83 -6.49 12.45
N LEU A 326 -2.35 -7.56 13.08
CA LEU A 326 -2.66 -7.62 14.51
C LEU A 326 -1.43 -7.47 15.43
N LYS A 327 -0.29 -8.05 15.04
CA LYS A 327 0.95 -7.99 15.84
C LYS A 327 1.53 -6.58 15.84
N LEU A 328 1.50 -5.92 14.69
CA LEU A 328 2.07 -4.58 14.49
C LEU A 328 1.13 -3.45 14.93
N LEU A 329 -0.20 -3.61 14.85
CA LEU A 329 -1.16 -2.73 15.54
C LEU A 329 -0.89 -2.69 17.05
N ARG A 330 -0.57 -3.86 17.63
CA ARG A 330 -0.25 -3.99 19.06
C ARG A 330 1.06 -3.30 19.44
N GLU A 331 2.03 -3.23 18.53
CA GLU A 331 3.32 -2.54 18.74
C GLU A 331 3.27 -1.04 18.46
N THR A 332 2.46 -0.60 17.49
CA THR A 332 2.24 0.82 17.20
C THR A 332 1.41 1.51 18.27
N PHE A 333 0.44 0.84 18.88
CA PHE A 333 -0.30 1.36 20.05
C PHE A 333 0.47 1.28 21.37
N ARG A 334 1.55 0.49 21.48
CA ARG A 334 2.42 0.45 22.67
C ARG A 334 3.43 1.59 22.76
N ARG A 335 3.56 2.41 21.71
CA ARG A 335 4.53 3.52 21.64
C ARG A 335 3.88 4.89 21.44
N PHE A 336 2.59 5.03 21.79
CA PHE A 336 1.93 6.31 22.01
C PHE A 336 1.54 6.46 23.48
#